data_AF-A0A4S2GY61-F1
#
_entry.id   AF-A0A4S2GY61-F1
#
_cell.length_a   1.000
_cell.length_b   1.000
_cell.length_c   1.000
_cell.angle_alpha   90.00
_cell.angle_beta   90.00
_cell.angle_gamma   90.00
#
_symmetry.space_group_name_H-M   'P 1'
#
loop_
_entity.id
_entity.type
_entity.pdbx_description
1 polymer ?
#
loop_
_entity_poly.entity_id
_entity_poly.type
_entity_poly.pdbx_seq_one_letter_code
_entity_poly.pdbx_strand_id
1 'polypeptide(L)' 'MAGNKGREILLELLWGLQKGEIYGLKFSDFDLEKRSVKISRQIVANPIIKEGSRIEENVSMASRLRRLQIRK' A
#
# COMPACT_ATOMS: atom_id res chain seq x y z
N MET A 1 -3.72 -22.87 0.66
CA MET A 1 -4.11 -21.52 0.22
C MET A 1 -2.86 -20.69 -0.09
N ALA A 2 -2.17 -20.98 -1.20
CA ALA A 2 -1.01 -20.20 -1.65
C ALA A 2 -1.51 -19.04 -2.54
N GLY A 3 -2.27 -18.13 -1.93
CA GLY A 3 -2.85 -16.99 -2.64
C GLY A 3 -1.80 -15.91 -2.90
N ASN A 4 -1.51 -15.63 -4.17
CA ASN A 4 -1.12 -14.32 -4.74
C ASN A 4 0.04 -13.48 -4.12
N LYS A 5 0.81 -13.95 -3.14
CA LYS A 5 1.91 -13.17 -2.51
C LYS A 5 3.00 -12.68 -3.47
N GLY A 6 3.20 -13.35 -4.62
CA GLY A 6 4.31 -13.05 -5.53
C GLY A 6 4.26 -11.65 -6.14
N ARG A 7 3.07 -11.13 -6.44
CA ARG A 7 2.89 -9.79 -7.06
C ARG A 7 3.16 -8.67 -6.07
N GLU A 8 2.71 -8.83 -4.83
CA GLU A 8 2.94 -7.88 -3.74
C GLU A 8 4.45 -7.78 -3.45
N ILE A 9 5.12 -8.93 -3.30
CA ILE A 9 6.57 -9.01 -3.07
C ILE A 9 7.36 -8.31 -4.20
N LEU A 10 6.92 -8.47 -5.46
CA LEU A 10 7.57 -7.83 -6.60
C LEU A 10 7.45 -6.30 -6.56
N LEU A 11 6.25 -5.79 -6.22
CA LEU A 11 5.99 -4.35 -6.12
C LEU A 11 6.73 -3.71 -4.95
N GLU A 12 6.83 -4.43 -3.82
CA GLU A 12 7.63 -4.01 -2.67
C GLU A 12 9.12 -3.93 -3.03
N LEU A 13 9.66 -5.00 -3.63
CA LEU A 13 11.10 -5.12 -3.90
C LEU A 13 11.58 -4.23 -5.05
N LEU A 14 10.83 -4.19 -6.16
CA LEU A 14 11.28 -3.46 -7.36
C LEU A 14 10.93 -1.98 -7.33
N TRP A 15 9.78 -1.60 -6.77
CA TRP A 15 9.30 -0.21 -6.81
C TRP A 15 9.36 0.48 -5.45
N GLY A 16 9.70 -0.24 -4.37
CA GLY A 16 9.80 0.33 -3.03
C GLY A 16 8.44 0.74 -2.45
N LEU A 17 7.36 0.10 -2.89
CA LEU A 17 6.01 0.32 -2.39
C LEU A 17 5.83 -0.36 -1.03
N GLN A 18 5.17 0.29 -0.08
CA GLN A 18 4.78 -0.34 1.19
C GLN A 18 3.48 -1.15 1.00
N LYS A 19 3.28 -2.22 1.79
CA LYS A 19 2.04 -3.04 1.75
C LYS A 19 0.76 -2.21 1.75
N GLY A 20 0.67 -1.25 2.66
CA GLY A 20 -0.48 -0.34 2.74
C GLY A 20 -0.69 0.48 1.46
N GLU A 21 0.39 0.92 0.80
CA GLU A 21 0.33 1.63 -0.47
C GLU A 21 -0.13 0.69 -1.59
N ILE A 22 0.37 -0.55 -1.65
CA ILE A 22 -0.04 -1.57 -2.64
C ILE A 22 -1.54 -1.86 -2.53
N TYR A 23 -2.05 -2.07 -1.32
CA TYR A 23 -3.47 -2.29 -1.09
C TYR A 23 -4.32 -1.04 -1.35
N GLY A 24 -3.72 0.16 -1.29
CA GLY A 24 -4.38 1.43 -1.57
C GLY A 24 -4.30 1.91 -3.03
N LEU A 25 -3.50 1.26 -3.88
CA LEU A 25 -3.29 1.66 -5.27
C LEU A 25 -4.55 1.45 -6.11
N LYS A 26 -4.88 2.45 -6.94
CA LYS A 26 -5.90 2.34 -8.00
C LYS A 26 -5.24 2.44 -9.37
N PHE A 27 -5.91 1.92 -10.40
CA PHE A 27 -5.44 2.07 -11.79
C PHE A 27 -5.31 3.53 -12.22
N SER A 28 -6.16 4.43 -11.69
CA SER A 28 -6.08 5.87 -11.96
C SER A 28 -4.88 6.57 -11.33
N ASP A 29 -4.15 5.91 -10.43
CA ASP A 29 -2.91 6.43 -9.84
C ASP A 29 -1.71 6.27 -10.80
N PHE A 30 -1.85 5.51 -11.90
CA PHE A 30 -0.79 5.29 -12.89
C PHE A 30 -0.85 6.32 -14.03
N ASP A 31 0.29 6.96 -14.29
CA ASP A 31 0.54 7.84 -15.43
C ASP A 31 1.49 7.11 -16.38
N LEU A 32 0.93 6.46 -17.40
CA LEU A 32 1.66 5.61 -18.34
C LEU A 32 2.57 6.40 -19.28
N GLU A 33 2.16 7.62 -19.65
CA GLU A 33 2.95 8.51 -20.51
C GLU A 33 4.25 8.91 -19.80
N LYS A 34 4.13 9.33 -18.53
CA LYS A 34 5.28 9.74 -17.72
C LYS A 34 5.95 8.58 -17.00
N ARG A 35 5.46 7.35 -17.18
CA ARG A 35 5.90 6.13 -16.49
C ARG A 35 6.04 6.37 -14.98
N SER A 36 5.02 6.95 -14.38
CA SER A 36 5.04 7.28 -12.96
C SER A 36 3.77 6.78 -12.29
N VAL A 37 3.85 6.50 -10.99
CA VAL A 37 2.69 6.18 -10.17
C VAL A 37 2.57 7.22 -9.06
N LYS A 38 1.38 7.78 -8.90
CA LYS A 38 1.04 8.73 -7.84
C LYS A 38 0.31 7.98 -6.73
N ILE A 39 1.03 7.66 -5.68
CA ILE A 39 0.44 7.16 -4.44
C ILE A 39 -0.33 8.33 -3.81
N SER A 40 -1.61 8.12 -3.59
CA SER A 40 -2.52 9.10 -2.97
C SER A 40 -3.11 8.63 -1.63
N ARG A 41 -3.06 7.32 -1.37
CA ARG A 41 -3.67 6.66 -0.22
C ARG A 41 -2.90 5.40 0.16
N GLN A 42 -3.10 4.96 1.40
CA GLN A 42 -2.58 3.71 1.92
C GLN A 42 -3.59 3.10 2.89
N ILE A 43 -3.61 1.78 2.96
CA ILE A 43 -4.30 1.03 4.01
C ILE A 43 -3.41 1.01 5.25
N VAL A 44 -3.95 1.46 6.39
CA VAL A 44 -3.24 1.53 7.67
C VAL A 44 -4.03 0.78 8.72
N ALA A 45 -3.36 -0.13 9.43
CA ALA A 45 -3.86 -0.71 10.65
C ALA A 45 -3.58 0.24 11.82
N ASN A 46 -4.63 0.60 12.55
CA ASN A 46 -4.52 1.38 13.78
C ASN A 46 -4.96 0.49 14.96
N PRO A 47 -4.02 -0.24 15.59
CA PRO A 47 -4.35 -1.12 16.70
C PRO A 47 -4.80 -0.29 17.91
N ILE A 48 -6.00 -0.59 18.41
CA ILE A 48 -6.53 -0.02 19.64
C ILE A 48 -6.22 -1.01 20.76
N ILE A 49 -5.39 -0.59 21.71
CA ILE A 49 -5.09 -1.37 22.91
C ILE A 49 -6.22 -1.11 23.92
N LYS A 50 -7.04 -2.10 24.22
CA LYS A 50 -7.99 -2.04 25.33
C LYS A 50 -7.34 -2.58 26.60
N GLU A 51 -7.64 -1.97 27.75
CA GLU A 51 -7.23 -2.50 29.06
C GLU A 51 -7.61 -3.98 29.17
N GLY A 52 -6.66 -4.83 29.59
CA GLY A 52 -6.88 -6.27 29.69
C GLY A 52 -6.41 -7.11 28.50
N SER A 53 -5.44 -6.64 27.71
CA SER A 53 -4.68 -7.39 26.68
C SER A 53 -5.37 -7.68 25.34
N ARG A 54 -6.62 -7.24 25.13
CA ARG A 54 -7.27 -7.35 23.82
C ARG A 54 -6.77 -6.24 22.89
N ILE A 55 -6.11 -6.64 21.81
CA ILE A 55 -5.77 -5.78 20.68
C ILE A 55 -6.93 -5.87 19.68
N GLU A 56 -7.61 -4.75 19.45
CA GLU A 56 -8.56 -4.61 18.34
C GLU A 56 -7.86 -3.90 17.18
N GLU A 57 -7.81 -4.53 16.01
CA GLU A 57 -7.18 -3.94 14.83
C GLU A 57 -8.25 -3.28 13.97
N ASN A 58 -8.23 -1.94 13.91
CA ASN A 58 -9.06 -1.19 12.98
C ASN A 58 -8.26 -0.86 11.72
N VAL A 59 -8.75 -1.32 10.58
CA VAL A 59 -8.16 -0.99 9.28
C VAL A 59 -8.84 0.26 8.71
N SER A 60 -8.05 1.25 8.31
CA SER A 60 -8.54 2.51 7.76
C SER A 60 -7.78 2.91 6.50
N MET A 61 -8.43 3.68 5.62
CA MET A 61 -7.74 4.35 4.52
C MET A 61 -7.16 5.67 5.01
N ALA A 62 -5.84 5.83 4.90
CA ALA A 62 -5.15 7.10 5.19
C ALA A 62 -4.64 7.73 3.89
N SER A 63 -4.63 9.06 3.84
CA SER A 63 -4.02 9.78 2.73
C SER A 63 -2.49 9.64 2.76
N ARG A 64 -1.87 9.47 1.60
CA ARG A 64 -0.41 9.45 1.46
C ARG A 64 -0.03 9.96 0.08
N LEU A 65 0.64 11.11 0.01
CA LEU A 65 1.03 11.74 -1.24
C LEU A 65 2.50 11.43 -1.53
N ARG A 66 2.75 10.57 -2.50
CA ARG A 66 4.12 10.26 -2.97
C ARG A 66 4.04 9.91 -4.46
N ARG A 67 5.04 10.34 -5.24
CA ARG A 67 5.15 9.94 -6.66
C ARG A 67 6.39 9.07 -6.82
N LEU A 68 6.24 7.93 -7.47
CA LEU A 68 7.34 7.05 -7.84
C LEU A 68 7.51 7.08 -9.36
N GLN A 69 8.76 7.14 -9.81
CA GLN A 69 9.11 6.97 -11.21
C GLN A 69 9.37 5.48 -11.46
N ILE A 70 8.67 4.89 -12.42
CA ILE A 70 8.85 3.51 -12.82
C ILE A 70 10.09 3.49 -13.72
N ARG A 71 11.23 3.13 -13.13
CA ARG A 71 12.48 2.93 -13.85
C ARG A 71 12.42 1.55 -14.54
N LYS A 72 12.98 1.47 -15.75
CA LYS A 72 13.13 0.21 -16.51
C LYS A 72 14.07 -0.74 -15.80
#